data_AF-A0A7K2IQI3-F1
#
_entry.id   AF-A0A7K2IQI3-F1
#
_cell.length_a   1.000
_cell.length_b   1.000
_cell.length_c   1.000
_cell.angle_alpha   90.00
_cell.angle_beta   90.00
_cell.angle_gamma   90.00
#
_symmetry.space_group_name_H-M   'P 1'
#
loop_
_entity.id
_entity.type
_entity.pdbx_description
1 polymer ?
#
loop_
_entity_poly.entity_id
_entity_poly.type
_entity_poly.pdbx_seq_one_letter_code
_entity_poly.pdbx_strand_id
1 'polypeptide(L)'
;MVGSRGAGIIRNVTDAGAREGVTAQRTGTPKEHEGAAPESRETGLNRLGSLAVQGDDSAMDSLLREVRPMVVRYCRSRLARVSGLAHYSDDVAQEVCIALLSAIPRYQDRGRPFASFVFGIAAHKVADTLRVAGRVETVPTDTVPEQPDEGPGPEESAVRVIEAQRARDLLDELPEQQRRLLVMRVITGLTADETGNLLGMSAGAVRVAQHRAIARLRKVALANRVLP
;
A
#
# COMPACT_ATOMS: atom_id res chain seq x y z
N MET A 1 -40.30 26.75 76.84
CA MET A 1 -41.07 27.70 76.01
C MET A 1 -41.01 27.13 74.59
N VAL A 2 -42.10 26.76 73.89
CA VAL A 2 -43.40 27.44 73.67
C VAL A 2 -43.16 28.78 72.98
N GLY A 3 -43.57 29.04 71.73
CA GLY A 3 -44.28 28.21 70.71
C GLY A 3 -44.13 28.91 69.34
N SER A 4 -45.07 29.00 68.39
CA SER A 4 -46.34 28.30 68.06
C SER A 4 -46.88 28.94 66.76
N ARG A 5 -47.42 28.14 65.81
CA ARG A 5 -48.13 28.57 64.56
C ARG A 5 -47.28 29.31 63.51
N GLY A 6 -47.62 29.29 62.20
CA GLY A 6 -48.59 28.45 61.48
C GLY A 6 -49.33 29.17 60.32
N ALA A 7 -49.46 28.49 59.17
CA ALA A 7 -50.18 28.89 57.93
C ALA A 7 -49.62 30.14 57.17
N GLY A 8 -49.82 30.29 55.85
CA GLY A 8 -50.49 29.43 54.86
C GLY A 8 -50.73 30.14 53.50
N ILE A 9 -51.50 29.51 52.59
CA ILE A 9 -51.88 29.93 51.19
C ILE A 9 -50.82 29.53 50.12
N ILE A 10 -51.02 28.61 49.15
CA ILE A 10 -52.15 28.04 48.33
C ILE A 10 -52.49 28.94 47.13
N ARG A 11 -52.03 28.72 45.88
CA ARG A 11 -52.34 27.68 44.82
C ARG A 11 -51.39 27.95 43.60
N ASN A 12 -51.34 27.33 42.41
CA ASN A 12 -52.01 26.29 41.57
C ASN A 12 -50.87 25.71 40.62
N VAL A 13 -50.89 24.73 39.68
CA VAL A 13 -51.84 24.02 38.78
C VAL A 13 -52.37 24.91 37.61
N THR A 14 -52.39 24.58 36.30
CA THR A 14 -52.21 23.40 35.41
C THR A 14 -51.25 23.81 34.24
N ASP A 15 -50.35 22.99 33.67
CA ASP A 15 -50.47 21.85 32.70
C ASP A 15 -50.24 22.24 31.20
N ALA A 16 -49.79 21.26 30.39
CA ALA A 16 -49.57 21.23 28.94
C ALA A 16 -48.49 22.16 28.31
N GLY A 17 -47.80 21.71 27.25
CA GLY A 17 -46.77 22.54 26.55
C GLY A 17 -46.15 21.94 25.27
N ALA A 18 -45.40 20.84 25.40
CA ALA A 18 -44.79 20.02 24.34
C ALA A 18 -43.62 20.62 23.48
N ARG A 19 -42.95 19.68 22.77
CA ARG A 19 -42.04 19.78 21.61
C ARG A 19 -40.51 19.79 21.78
N GLU A 20 -39.94 18.72 21.23
CA GLU A 20 -38.77 18.67 20.33
C GLU A 20 -37.36 18.97 20.88
N GLY A 21 -36.66 17.88 21.22
CA GLY A 21 -35.22 17.82 21.41
C GLY A 21 -34.67 16.45 20.98
N VAL A 22 -34.66 16.17 19.66
CA VAL A 22 -34.17 14.88 19.13
C VAL A 22 -32.65 14.82 19.22
N THR A 23 -32.14 14.11 20.22
CA THR A 23 -30.70 13.85 20.37
C THR A 23 -30.20 12.93 19.27
N ALA A 24 -29.76 13.52 18.15
CA ALA A 24 -29.14 12.80 17.04
C ALA A 24 -27.82 12.16 17.48
N GLN A 25 -27.84 10.85 17.76
CA GLN A 25 -26.65 10.06 18.05
C GLN A 25 -25.72 10.06 16.83
N ARG A 26 -24.65 10.86 16.88
CA ARG A 26 -23.58 10.81 15.89
C ARG A 26 -22.75 9.54 16.08
N THR A 27 -23.14 8.47 15.39
CA THR A 27 -22.32 7.27 15.18
C THR A 27 -21.11 7.61 14.32
N GLY A 28 -20.10 8.24 14.95
CA GLY A 28 -18.81 8.51 14.32
C GLY A 28 -18.06 7.21 14.09
N THR A 29 -18.10 6.70 12.87
CA THR A 29 -17.24 5.59 12.44
C THR A 29 -15.77 6.03 12.42
N PRO A 30 -14.85 5.31 13.07
CA PRO A 30 -13.42 5.61 12.96
C PRO A 30 -12.95 5.42 11.51
N LYS A 31 -12.46 6.50 10.89
CA LYS A 31 -11.76 6.43 9.59
C LYS A 31 -10.31 6.00 9.79
N GLU A 32 -10.10 4.80 10.30
CA GLU A 32 -8.78 4.21 10.45
C GLU A 32 -8.36 3.48 9.17
N HIS A 33 -7.71 4.21 8.25
CA HIS A 33 -6.70 3.72 7.28
C HIS A 33 -6.14 4.87 6.40
N GLU A 34 -5.94 6.06 6.98
CA GLU A 34 -5.10 7.08 6.34
C GLU A 34 -3.62 6.71 6.63
N GLY A 35 -2.89 6.35 5.58
CA GLY A 35 -1.60 5.66 5.71
C GLY A 35 -0.52 6.52 6.40
N ALA A 36 0.20 5.91 7.34
CA ALA A 36 1.29 6.57 8.07
C ALA A 36 2.32 7.19 7.10
N ALA A 37 2.81 8.38 7.46
CA ALA A 37 3.74 9.13 6.63
C ALA A 37 4.99 8.27 6.27
N PRO A 38 5.52 8.33 5.03
CA PRO A 38 6.54 7.39 4.58
C PRO A 38 7.81 7.34 5.46
N GLU A 39 8.17 8.46 6.09
CA GLU A 39 9.33 8.57 6.99
C GLU A 39 9.06 7.93 8.37
N SER A 40 7.81 8.01 8.86
CA SER A 40 7.35 7.26 10.03
C SER A 40 7.30 5.75 9.75
N ARG A 41 6.87 5.37 8.54
CA ARG A 41 6.87 3.98 8.06
C ARG A 41 8.28 3.41 7.95
N GLU A 42 9.22 4.15 7.35
CA GLU A 42 10.64 3.75 7.27
C GLU A 42 11.24 3.53 8.68
N THR A 43 10.96 4.43 9.61
CA THR A 43 11.36 4.29 11.03
C THR A 43 10.74 3.05 11.68
N GLY A 44 9.48 2.75 11.37
CA GLY A 44 8.77 1.52 11.79
C GLY A 44 9.45 0.25 11.29
N LEU A 45 9.66 0.11 9.97
CA LEU A 45 10.33 -1.05 9.37
C LEU A 45 11.74 -1.26 9.92
N ASN A 46 12.53 -0.20 10.09
CA ASN A 46 13.89 -0.29 10.65
C ASN A 46 13.86 -0.82 12.09
N ARG A 47 12.92 -0.35 12.93
CA ARG A 47 12.71 -0.86 14.29
C ARG A 47 12.23 -2.31 14.31
N LEU A 48 11.22 -2.65 13.50
CA LEU A 48 10.65 -4.00 13.44
C LEU A 48 11.67 -5.02 12.94
N GLY A 49 12.43 -4.69 11.90
CA GLY A 49 13.56 -5.52 11.44
C GLY A 49 14.62 -5.72 12.53
N SER A 50 14.95 -4.67 13.29
CA SER A 50 15.93 -4.76 14.39
C SER A 50 15.47 -5.66 15.55
N LEU A 51 14.15 -5.72 15.84
CA LEU A 51 13.57 -6.61 16.84
C LEU A 51 13.44 -8.05 16.31
N ALA A 52 13.03 -8.22 15.05
CA ALA A 52 12.93 -9.54 14.41
C ALA A 52 14.29 -10.26 14.31
N VAL A 53 15.41 -9.52 14.17
CA VAL A 53 16.79 -10.05 14.29
C VAL A 53 17.06 -10.65 15.68
N GLN A 54 16.45 -10.11 16.73
CA GLN A 54 16.61 -10.56 18.12
C GLN A 54 15.71 -11.76 18.48
N GLY A 55 14.89 -12.26 17.54
CA GLY A 55 13.95 -13.36 17.78
C GLY A 55 12.60 -12.92 18.36
N ASP A 56 12.22 -11.65 18.23
CA ASP A 56 10.87 -11.19 18.56
C ASP A 56 9.87 -11.62 17.47
N ASP A 57 9.15 -12.71 17.72
CA ASP A 57 8.11 -13.25 16.83
C ASP A 57 6.96 -12.24 16.56
N SER A 58 6.64 -11.38 17.54
CA SER A 58 5.59 -10.36 17.39
C SER A 58 6.04 -9.23 16.47
N ALA A 59 7.32 -8.84 16.57
CA ALA A 59 7.93 -7.93 15.62
C ALA A 59 8.07 -8.56 14.22
N MET A 60 8.40 -9.85 14.12
CA MET A 60 8.47 -10.58 12.84
C MET A 60 7.12 -10.63 12.13
N ASP A 61 6.06 -11.03 12.83
CA ASP A 61 4.68 -11.09 12.33
C ASP A 61 4.17 -9.69 11.91
N SER A 62 4.46 -8.67 12.72
CA SER A 62 4.13 -7.28 12.40
C SER A 62 4.92 -6.72 11.21
N LEU A 63 6.20 -7.09 11.08
CA LEU A 63 7.05 -6.76 9.94
C LEU A 63 6.50 -7.39 8.65
N LEU A 64 6.08 -8.66 8.68
CA LEU A 64 5.46 -9.32 7.53
C LEU A 64 4.12 -8.71 7.14
N ARG A 65 3.28 -8.30 8.11
CA ARG A 65 2.04 -7.55 7.85
C ARG A 65 2.31 -6.25 7.08
N GLU A 66 3.35 -5.52 7.43
CA GLU A 66 3.70 -4.24 6.79
C GLU A 66 4.38 -4.46 5.42
N VAL A 67 5.30 -5.41 5.34
CA VAL A 67 6.09 -5.71 4.13
C VAL A 67 5.26 -6.36 3.02
N ARG A 68 4.43 -7.37 3.33
CA ARG A 68 3.68 -8.14 2.32
C ARG A 68 2.92 -7.27 1.31
N PRO A 69 2.09 -6.29 1.69
CA PRO A 69 1.36 -5.47 0.72
C PRO A 69 2.27 -4.57 -0.13
N MET A 70 3.44 -4.15 0.39
CA MET A 70 4.43 -3.41 -0.40
C MET A 70 5.07 -4.29 -1.49
N VAL A 71 5.37 -5.55 -1.14
CA VAL A 71 5.95 -6.55 -2.06
C VAL A 71 4.94 -7.03 -3.09
N VAL A 72 3.68 -7.30 -2.72
CA VAL A 72 2.62 -7.65 -3.68
C VAL A 72 2.43 -6.55 -4.73
N ARG A 73 2.36 -5.28 -4.31
CA ARG A 73 2.30 -4.13 -5.24
C ARG A 73 3.54 -4.08 -6.16
N TYR A 74 4.72 -4.41 -5.65
CA TYR A 74 5.95 -4.48 -6.44
C TYR A 74 5.90 -5.59 -7.49
N CYS A 75 5.71 -6.84 -7.07
CA CYS A 75 5.69 -8.01 -7.94
C CYS A 75 4.64 -7.85 -9.03
N ARG A 76 3.43 -7.40 -8.67
CA ARG A 76 2.35 -7.14 -9.63
C ARG A 76 2.71 -6.06 -10.65
N SER A 77 3.30 -4.94 -10.21
CA SER A 77 3.75 -3.86 -11.12
C SER A 77 4.87 -4.29 -12.08
N ARG A 78 5.66 -5.31 -11.72
CA ARG A 78 6.78 -5.81 -12.52
C ARG A 78 6.39 -6.94 -13.47
N LEU A 79 5.49 -7.83 -13.05
CA LEU A 79 5.09 -9.04 -13.78
C LEU A 79 3.87 -8.81 -14.69
N ALA A 80 2.95 -7.90 -14.35
CA ALA A 80 1.78 -7.55 -15.19
C ALA A 80 2.12 -6.76 -16.48
N ARG A 81 3.38 -6.84 -16.94
CA ARG A 81 3.90 -6.37 -18.23
C ARG A 81 4.25 -7.52 -19.18
N VAL A 82 4.19 -8.77 -18.72
CA VAL A 82 4.44 -9.97 -19.53
C VAL A 82 3.16 -10.79 -19.53
N SER A 83 2.69 -11.19 -20.72
CA SER A 83 1.50 -12.03 -20.85
C SER A 83 1.70 -13.35 -20.09
N GLY A 84 0.64 -13.86 -19.47
CA GLY A 84 0.70 -15.07 -18.66
C GLY A 84 1.43 -14.96 -17.31
N LEU A 85 2.10 -13.84 -16.96
CA LEU A 85 2.80 -13.72 -15.67
C LEU A 85 2.05 -12.93 -14.59
N ALA A 86 0.90 -12.33 -14.91
CA ALA A 86 0.18 -11.47 -13.97
C ALA A 86 -0.30 -12.21 -12.71
N HIS A 87 -0.64 -13.51 -12.81
CA HIS A 87 -1.16 -14.30 -11.67
C HIS A 87 -0.06 -14.71 -10.67
N TYR A 88 1.19 -14.92 -11.11
CA TYR A 88 2.31 -15.24 -10.22
C TYR A 88 2.74 -14.06 -9.31
N SER A 89 2.08 -12.90 -9.34
CA SER A 89 2.50 -11.75 -8.53
C SER A 89 2.45 -12.01 -7.03
N ASP A 90 1.54 -12.88 -6.60
CA ASP A 90 1.25 -13.12 -5.19
C ASP A 90 2.07 -14.31 -4.68
N ASP A 91 2.30 -15.33 -5.53
CA ASP A 91 3.26 -16.42 -5.29
C ASP A 91 4.68 -15.87 -5.13
N VAL A 92 5.14 -15.02 -6.05
CA VAL A 92 6.46 -14.41 -6.01
C VAL A 92 6.59 -13.47 -4.79
N ALA A 93 5.51 -12.82 -4.37
CA ALA A 93 5.50 -12.05 -3.12
C ALA A 93 5.58 -12.95 -1.88
N GLN A 94 4.94 -14.13 -1.89
CA GLN A 94 5.06 -15.13 -0.83
C GLN A 94 6.47 -15.72 -0.75
N GLU A 95 7.10 -16.03 -1.89
CA GLU A 95 8.52 -16.43 -1.96
C GLU A 95 9.46 -15.38 -1.37
N VAL A 96 9.17 -14.09 -1.55
CA VAL A 96 9.94 -13.00 -0.95
C VAL A 96 9.76 -12.95 0.57
N CYS A 97 8.53 -13.14 1.09
CA CYS A 97 8.30 -13.24 2.52
C CYS A 97 9.01 -14.45 3.16
N ILE A 98 9.02 -15.61 2.50
CA ILE A 98 9.73 -16.82 2.96
C ILE A 98 11.25 -16.61 2.92
N ALA A 99 11.77 -15.98 1.87
CA ALA A 99 13.19 -15.62 1.77
C ALA A 99 13.60 -14.57 2.81
N LEU A 100 12.72 -13.61 3.12
CA LEU A 100 12.93 -12.61 4.17
C LEU A 100 12.99 -13.25 5.56
N LEU A 101 12.03 -14.10 5.91
CA LEU A 101 12.05 -14.93 7.13
C LEU A 101 13.37 -15.69 7.27
N SER A 102 13.80 -16.34 6.19
CA SER A 102 15.05 -17.12 6.14
C SER A 102 16.33 -16.28 6.25
N ALA A 103 16.25 -14.98 5.97
CA ALA A 103 17.40 -14.07 5.90
C ALA A 103 17.51 -13.11 7.10
N ILE A 104 16.41 -12.77 7.78
CA ILE A 104 16.42 -11.87 8.95
C ILE A 104 17.39 -12.31 10.06
N PRO A 105 17.49 -13.59 10.46
CA PRO A 105 18.47 -14.04 11.46
C PRO A 105 19.95 -13.84 11.05
N ARG A 106 20.22 -13.42 9.81
CA ARG A 106 21.54 -13.07 9.27
C ARG A 106 21.61 -11.62 8.76
N TYR A 107 20.55 -10.83 8.96
CA TYR A 107 20.55 -9.42 8.61
C TYR A 107 21.55 -8.65 9.47
N GLN A 108 22.23 -7.70 8.85
CA GLN A 108 23.16 -6.79 9.50
C GLN A 108 22.75 -5.39 9.09
N ASP A 109 22.47 -4.52 10.06
CA ASP A 109 22.37 -3.10 9.75
C ASP A 109 23.75 -2.60 9.28
N ARG A 110 23.73 -1.85 8.19
CA ARG A 110 24.89 -1.25 7.52
C ARG A 110 24.64 0.22 7.19
N GLY A 111 23.76 0.88 7.95
CA GLY A 111 23.33 2.26 7.70
C GLY A 111 22.52 2.39 6.41
N ARG A 112 21.66 1.39 6.11
CA ARG A 112 20.78 1.38 4.94
C ARG A 112 19.35 1.08 5.37
N PRO A 113 18.32 1.72 4.77
CA PRO A 113 16.93 1.44 5.11
C PRO A 113 16.57 -0.03 4.93
N PHE A 114 15.85 -0.62 5.89
CA PHE A 114 15.49 -2.04 5.88
C PHE A 114 14.68 -2.43 4.63
N ALA A 115 13.83 -1.53 4.13
CA ALA A 115 13.10 -1.76 2.90
C ALA A 115 14.03 -1.95 1.68
N SER A 116 15.21 -1.34 1.63
CA SER A 116 16.17 -1.57 0.54
C SER A 116 16.74 -3.00 0.54
N PHE A 117 16.82 -3.66 1.70
CA PHE A 117 17.16 -5.08 1.82
C PHE A 117 15.99 -5.97 1.34
N VAL A 118 14.78 -5.73 1.83
CA VAL A 118 13.55 -6.44 1.40
C VAL A 118 13.36 -6.35 -0.11
N PHE A 119 13.49 -5.15 -0.68
CA PHE A 119 13.31 -4.93 -2.11
C PHE A 119 14.48 -5.41 -2.96
N GLY A 120 15.66 -5.64 -2.37
CA GLY A 120 16.73 -6.43 -3.00
C GLY A 120 16.28 -7.87 -3.23
N ILE A 121 15.76 -8.54 -2.20
CA ILE A 121 15.19 -9.90 -2.30
C ILE A 121 14.07 -9.94 -3.35
N ALA A 122 13.15 -8.96 -3.32
CA ALA A 122 12.06 -8.85 -4.28
C ALA A 122 12.54 -8.64 -5.73
N ALA A 123 13.56 -7.80 -5.93
CA ALA A 123 14.14 -7.57 -7.25
C ALA A 123 14.80 -8.83 -7.83
N HIS A 124 15.50 -9.61 -7.01
CA HIS A 124 16.06 -10.90 -7.42
C HIS A 124 14.98 -11.91 -7.80
N LYS A 125 13.98 -12.14 -6.93
CA LYS A 125 12.89 -13.08 -7.20
C LYS A 125 12.13 -12.75 -8.49
N VAL A 126 11.72 -11.48 -8.66
CA VAL A 126 11.08 -11.00 -9.89
C VAL A 126 11.97 -11.18 -11.13
N ALA A 127 13.29 -10.94 -11.01
CA ALA A 127 14.21 -11.13 -12.13
C ALA A 127 14.34 -12.61 -12.52
N ASP A 128 14.33 -13.54 -11.56
CA ASP A 128 14.35 -14.97 -11.83
C ASP A 128 13.04 -15.47 -12.47
N THR A 129 11.86 -15.02 -12.01
CA THR A 129 10.58 -15.32 -12.66
C THR A 129 10.58 -14.87 -14.12
N LEU A 130 11.01 -13.64 -14.40
CA LEU A 130 11.11 -13.10 -15.76
C LEU A 130 12.13 -13.87 -16.62
N ARG A 131 13.25 -14.31 -16.02
CA ARG A 131 14.32 -15.09 -16.67
C ARG A 131 13.90 -16.53 -16.99
N VAL A 132 13.01 -17.12 -16.19
CA VAL A 132 12.41 -18.44 -16.46
C VAL A 132 11.35 -18.31 -17.57
N ALA A 133 10.44 -17.35 -17.45
CA ALA A 133 9.41 -17.10 -18.45
C ALA A 133 10.00 -16.79 -19.84
N GLY A 134 11.06 -15.97 -19.92
CA GLY A 134 11.78 -15.69 -21.17
C GLY A 134 12.55 -16.87 -21.78
N ARG A 135 12.43 -18.08 -21.20
CA ARG A 135 12.94 -19.36 -21.75
C ARG A 135 11.83 -20.38 -22.02
N VAL A 136 10.60 -20.08 -21.63
CA VAL A 136 9.43 -20.95 -21.83
C VAL A 136 8.54 -20.28 -22.85
N GLU A 137 8.65 -20.70 -24.11
CA GLU A 137 7.68 -20.38 -25.15
C GLU A 137 6.34 -21.01 -24.72
N THR A 138 5.38 -20.17 -24.36
CA THR A 138 4.22 -20.61 -23.56
C THR A 138 3.20 -21.38 -24.40
N VAL A 139 3.08 -22.69 -24.14
CA VAL A 139 1.89 -23.46 -24.53
C VAL A 139 0.69 -22.93 -23.73
N PRO A 140 -0.43 -22.56 -24.37
CA PRO A 140 -1.64 -22.16 -23.64
C PRO A 140 -2.25 -23.33 -22.86
N THR A 141 -2.68 -23.06 -21.62
CA THR A 141 -3.45 -24.01 -20.79
C THR A 141 -4.84 -23.43 -20.53
N ASP A 142 -5.87 -24.03 -21.13
CA ASP A 142 -7.27 -23.61 -20.98
C ASP A 142 -7.87 -24.06 -19.63
N THR A 143 -7.34 -23.54 -18.53
CA THR A 143 -7.91 -23.70 -17.18
C THR A 143 -7.79 -22.40 -16.38
N VAL A 144 -8.85 -21.59 -16.41
CA VAL A 144 -9.07 -20.53 -15.42
C VAL A 144 -9.81 -21.15 -14.23
N PRO A 145 -9.28 -21.11 -12.99
CA PRO A 145 -10.03 -21.50 -11.81
C PRO A 145 -11.12 -20.46 -11.53
N GLU A 146 -12.38 -20.85 -11.70
CA GLU A 146 -13.53 -19.99 -11.39
C GLU A 146 -13.71 -19.90 -9.86
N GLN A 147 -13.16 -18.86 -9.26
CA GLN A 147 -13.41 -18.50 -7.86
C GLN A 147 -14.49 -17.41 -7.78
N PRO A 148 -15.42 -17.45 -6.81
CA PRO A 148 -16.34 -16.35 -6.57
C PRO A 148 -15.58 -15.07 -6.22
N ASP A 149 -15.79 -14.00 -6.99
CA ASP A 149 -15.25 -12.67 -6.70
C ASP A 149 -16.20 -11.92 -5.76
N GLU A 150 -15.78 -11.72 -4.51
CA GLU A 150 -16.47 -10.86 -3.53
C GLU A 150 -16.15 -9.37 -3.73
N GLY A 151 -15.45 -9.02 -4.81
CA GLY A 151 -15.08 -7.66 -5.20
C GLY A 151 -16.24 -6.81 -5.77
N PRO A 152 -15.92 -5.60 -6.26
CA PRO A 152 -16.90 -4.72 -6.89
C PRO A 152 -17.43 -5.32 -8.19
N GLY A 153 -18.68 -4.98 -8.54
CA GLY A 153 -19.42 -5.59 -9.64
C GLY A 153 -18.68 -5.54 -10.99
N PRO A 154 -19.02 -6.45 -11.94
CA PRO A 154 -18.20 -6.73 -13.12
C PRO A 154 -17.92 -5.50 -14.00
N GLU A 155 -18.83 -4.52 -14.03
CA GLU A 155 -18.63 -3.25 -14.74
C GLU A 155 -17.57 -2.36 -14.07
N GLU A 156 -17.61 -2.18 -12.75
CA GLU A 156 -16.57 -1.47 -12.00
C GLU A 156 -15.21 -2.16 -12.13
N SER A 157 -15.20 -3.49 -12.03
CA SER A 157 -13.97 -4.29 -12.18
C SER A 157 -13.39 -4.18 -13.58
N ALA A 158 -14.22 -4.17 -14.63
CA ALA A 158 -13.78 -3.91 -16.00
C ALA A 158 -13.18 -2.50 -16.17
N VAL A 159 -13.82 -1.45 -15.62
CA VAL A 159 -13.28 -0.08 -15.63
C VAL A 159 -11.91 -0.02 -14.94
N ARG A 160 -11.79 -0.59 -13.73
CA ARG A 160 -10.53 -0.64 -12.97
C ARG A 160 -9.42 -1.37 -13.73
N VAL A 161 -9.73 -2.45 -14.44
CA VAL A 161 -8.78 -3.18 -15.30
C VAL A 161 -8.31 -2.32 -16.48
N ILE A 162 -9.23 -1.61 -17.15
CA ILE A 162 -8.91 -0.70 -18.27
C ILE A 162 -8.05 0.48 -17.79
N GLU A 163 -8.36 1.10 -16.66
CA GLU A 163 -7.54 2.16 -16.06
C GLU A 163 -6.16 1.66 -15.65
N ALA A 164 -6.08 0.49 -15.02
CA ALA A 164 -4.82 -0.15 -14.65
C ALA A 164 -3.98 -0.59 -15.86
N GLN A 165 -4.59 -0.84 -17.03
CA GLN A 165 -3.88 -1.05 -18.30
C GLN A 165 -3.34 0.28 -18.82
N ARG A 166 -4.18 1.31 -18.99
CA ARG A 166 -3.77 2.66 -19.44
C ARG A 166 -2.63 3.24 -18.59
N ALA A 167 -2.68 3.02 -17.27
CA ALA A 167 -1.61 3.44 -16.35
C ALA A 167 -0.29 2.69 -16.56
N ARG A 168 -0.33 1.39 -16.90
CA ARG A 168 0.87 0.60 -17.27
C ARG A 168 1.42 1.06 -18.62
N ASP A 169 0.55 1.30 -19.61
CA ASP A 169 0.94 1.76 -20.95
C ASP A 169 1.66 3.11 -20.88
N LEU A 170 1.11 4.08 -20.13
CA LEU A 170 1.74 5.38 -19.88
C LEU A 170 3.08 5.26 -19.13
N LEU A 171 3.22 4.31 -18.21
CA LEU A 171 4.47 4.06 -17.51
C LEU A 171 5.54 3.44 -18.41
N ASP A 172 5.14 2.76 -19.48
CA ASP A 172 6.06 2.13 -20.43
C ASP A 172 6.65 3.09 -21.47
N GLU A 173 6.00 4.24 -21.67
CA GLU A 173 6.53 5.41 -22.39
C GLU A 173 7.65 6.16 -21.62
N LEU A 174 8.08 5.65 -20.46
CA LEU A 174 9.22 6.18 -19.70
C LEU A 174 10.51 5.37 -19.93
N PRO A 175 11.69 6.04 -19.96
CA PRO A 175 12.98 5.35 -19.86
C PRO A 175 13.01 4.45 -18.62
N GLU A 176 13.61 3.26 -18.74
CA GLU A 176 13.46 2.19 -17.75
C GLU A 176 13.78 2.64 -16.31
N GLN A 177 14.83 3.43 -16.11
CA GLN A 177 15.21 3.97 -14.80
C GLN A 177 14.15 4.92 -14.19
N GLN A 178 13.43 5.69 -15.02
CA GLN A 178 12.32 6.55 -14.57
C GLN A 178 11.09 5.71 -14.21
N ARG A 179 10.76 4.68 -15.00
CA ARG A 179 9.71 3.70 -14.66
C ARG A 179 10.02 2.97 -13.35
N ARG A 180 11.25 2.43 -13.20
CA ARG A 180 11.71 1.77 -11.96
C ARG A 180 11.58 2.71 -10.76
N LEU A 181 11.97 3.97 -10.89
CA LEU A 181 11.85 4.97 -9.82
C LEU A 181 10.39 5.27 -9.44
N LEU A 182 9.48 5.41 -10.40
CA LEU A 182 8.06 5.64 -10.09
C LEU A 182 7.36 4.41 -9.50
N VAL A 183 7.73 3.19 -9.92
CA VAL A 183 7.30 1.95 -9.26
C VAL A 183 7.63 2.01 -7.76
N MET A 184 8.89 2.32 -7.40
CA MET A 184 9.31 2.43 -6.00
C MET A 184 8.58 3.56 -5.25
N ARG A 185 8.57 4.77 -5.84
CA ARG A 185 8.11 5.99 -5.14
C ARG A 185 6.59 6.16 -5.06
N VAL A 186 5.83 5.54 -5.97
CA VAL A 186 4.39 5.77 -6.12
C VAL A 186 3.57 4.48 -5.94
N ILE A 187 4.00 3.37 -6.53
CA ILE A 187 3.22 2.11 -6.49
C ILE A 187 3.51 1.34 -5.19
N THR A 188 4.78 1.21 -4.80
CA THR A 188 5.13 0.44 -3.60
C THR A 188 5.17 1.33 -2.35
N GLY A 189 5.50 2.62 -2.51
CA GLY A 189 5.40 3.64 -1.47
C GLY A 189 6.71 3.89 -0.71
N LEU A 190 7.86 3.56 -1.32
CA LEU A 190 9.17 3.77 -0.72
C LEU A 190 9.52 5.25 -0.59
N THR A 191 10.28 5.62 0.45
CA THR A 191 10.81 6.97 0.65
C THR A 191 11.84 7.34 -0.42
N ALA A 192 12.30 8.59 -0.41
CA ALA A 192 13.35 9.03 -1.32
C ALA A 192 14.72 8.37 -1.00
N ASP A 193 14.94 7.92 0.25
CA ASP A 193 16.18 7.29 0.68
C ASP A 193 16.15 5.76 0.52
N GLU A 194 15.06 5.11 0.91
CA GLU A 194 14.78 3.69 0.59
C GLU A 194 14.93 3.42 -0.92
N THR A 195 14.40 4.33 -1.76
CA THR A 195 14.54 4.28 -3.23
C THR A 195 15.96 4.61 -3.69
N GLY A 196 16.62 5.56 -3.04
CA GLY A 196 17.97 6.01 -3.41
C GLY A 196 19.01 4.90 -3.24
N ASN A 197 19.02 4.26 -2.07
CA ASN A 197 19.85 3.11 -1.74
C ASN A 197 19.65 1.93 -2.73
N LEU A 198 18.41 1.73 -3.19
CA LEU A 198 18.05 0.64 -4.10
C LEU A 198 18.39 0.92 -5.57
N LEU A 199 18.44 2.21 -5.98
CA LEU A 199 18.70 2.62 -7.37
C LEU A 199 20.11 3.20 -7.60
N GLY A 200 20.95 3.28 -6.56
CA GLY A 200 22.29 3.88 -6.64
C GLY A 200 22.25 5.42 -6.81
N MET A 201 21.26 6.07 -6.18
CA MET A 201 20.99 7.51 -6.32
C MET A 201 20.91 8.18 -4.95
N SER A 202 21.31 9.45 -4.83
CA SER A 202 21.02 10.22 -3.61
C SER A 202 19.52 10.54 -3.50
N ALA A 203 18.98 10.64 -2.29
CA ALA A 203 17.59 11.01 -2.07
C ALA A 203 17.21 12.38 -2.67
N GLY A 204 18.18 13.28 -2.89
CA GLY A 204 18.00 14.50 -3.67
C GLY A 204 17.79 14.22 -5.16
N ALA A 205 18.66 13.41 -5.76
CA ALA A 205 18.53 12.99 -7.16
C ALA A 205 17.23 12.21 -7.42
N VAL A 206 16.78 11.38 -6.46
CA VAL A 206 15.48 10.68 -6.54
C VAL A 206 14.31 11.66 -6.62
N ARG A 207 14.27 12.70 -5.77
CA ARG A 207 13.20 13.72 -5.79
C ARG A 207 13.18 14.48 -7.12
N VAL A 208 14.34 14.88 -7.65
CA VAL A 208 14.45 15.57 -8.95
C VAL A 208 14.03 14.65 -10.11
N ALA A 209 14.46 13.38 -10.10
CA ALA A 209 14.08 12.41 -11.13
C ALA A 209 12.59 12.05 -11.07
N GLN A 210 11.99 11.94 -9.89
CA GLN A 210 10.55 11.77 -9.70
C GLN A 210 9.77 12.91 -10.35
N HIS A 211 10.15 14.16 -10.08
CA HIS A 211 9.51 15.34 -10.68
C HIS A 211 9.61 15.34 -12.22
N ARG A 212 10.79 15.03 -12.76
CA ARG A 212 11.02 14.93 -14.22
C ARG A 212 10.19 13.79 -14.87
N ALA A 213 10.09 12.63 -14.22
CA ALA A 213 9.31 11.50 -14.70
C ALA A 213 7.79 11.82 -14.71
N ILE A 214 7.26 12.42 -13.65
CA ILE A 214 5.85 12.86 -13.59
C ILE A 214 5.56 13.94 -14.65
N ALA A 215 6.50 14.88 -14.86
CA ALA A 215 6.37 15.89 -15.92
C ALA A 215 6.39 15.28 -17.34
N ARG A 216 7.13 14.18 -17.55
CA ARG A 216 7.08 13.40 -18.80
C ARG A 216 5.74 12.68 -18.96
N LEU A 217 5.27 11.97 -17.92
CA LEU A 217 3.97 11.28 -17.94
C LEU A 217 2.82 12.22 -18.30
N ARG A 218 2.77 13.43 -17.71
CA ARG A 218 1.74 14.42 -18.04
C ARG A 218 1.73 14.79 -19.53
N LYS A 219 2.90 14.96 -20.15
CA LYS A 219 3.00 15.25 -21.60
C LYS A 219 2.53 14.08 -22.47
N VAL A 220 2.91 12.85 -22.10
CA VAL A 220 2.48 11.63 -22.81
C VAL A 220 0.97 11.42 -22.67
N ALA A 221 0.42 11.57 -21.46
CA ALA A 221 -1.02 11.40 -21.20
C ALA A 221 -1.89 12.41 -21.97
N LEU A 222 -1.44 13.66 -22.09
CA LEU A 222 -2.10 14.69 -22.90
C LEU A 222 -2.01 14.38 -24.41
N ALA A 223 -0.85 13.93 -24.90
CA ALA A 223 -0.69 13.54 -26.30
C ALA A 223 -1.58 12.33 -26.67
N ASN A 224 -1.68 11.35 -25.77
CA ASN A 224 -2.46 10.12 -25.96
C ASN A 224 -3.94 10.26 -25.55
N ARG A 225 -4.41 11.46 -25.18
CA ARG A 225 -5.78 11.75 -24.67
C ARG A 225 -6.24 10.84 -23.52
N VAL A 226 -5.32 10.44 -22.64
CA VAL A 226 -5.61 9.61 -21.45
C VAL A 226 -6.08 10.45 -20.27
N LEU A 227 -5.92 11.77 -20.36
CA LEU A 227 -6.54 12.77 -19.48
C LEU A 227 -7.39 13.73 -20.34
N PRO A 228 -8.51 14.25 -19.80
CA PRO A 228 -9.30 15.32 -20.44
C PRO A 228 -8.57 16.67 -20.43
#